data_AF-W7Q6Y2-F1
#
_entry.id   AF-W7Q6Y2-F1
#
_cell.length_a   1.000
_cell.length_b   1.000
_cell.length_c   1.000
_cell.angle_alpha   90.00
_cell.angle_beta   90.00
_cell.angle_gamma   90.00
#
_symmetry.space_group_name_H-M   'P 1'
#
loop_
_entity.id
_entity.type
_entity.pdbx_description
1 polymer ?
#
loop_
_entity_poly.entity_id
_entity_poly.type
_entity_poly.pdbx_seq_one_letter_code
_entity_poly.pdbx_strand_id
1 'polypeptide(L)'
;MNTKMLCITMTKEEYLNLVNALEGEKLISVEYFEINYEGYQTEFAGNSSYDCLDYGVNLKMQSGKVFGFIWGSEFTQYGVSILEKPLQSEVAECREIDVTRSSNWCQLIDDEVKTAEVVWHWVKEVGLFKKKTYYPQSIVLTFKSGGVVIISALEISDNSHWGMADNIVVFFNHASAQSYGALNA
;
A
#
# COMPACT_ATOMS: atom_id res chain seq x y z
N MET A 1 27.60 -3.78 -20.16
CA MET A 1 26.30 -3.98 -20.83
C MET A 1 25.36 -2.91 -20.31
N ASN A 2 24.87 -2.04 -21.18
CA ASN A 2 23.88 -1.02 -20.83
C ASN A 2 22.52 -1.67 -20.69
N THR A 3 22.10 -1.95 -19.47
CA THR A 3 20.69 -2.28 -19.19
C THR A 3 19.92 -0.98 -19.34
N LYS A 4 19.36 -0.75 -20.54
CA LYS A 4 18.26 0.20 -20.71
C LYS A 4 17.12 -0.33 -19.85
N MET A 5 17.04 0.15 -18.61
CA MET A 5 15.86 0.04 -17.78
C MET A 5 14.78 0.84 -18.52
N LEU A 6 13.96 0.15 -19.30
CA LEU A 6 12.71 0.69 -19.83
C LEU A 6 11.89 1.03 -18.59
N CYS A 7 11.99 2.29 -18.15
CA CYS A 7 11.06 2.88 -17.20
C CYS A 7 9.71 2.88 -17.92
N ILE A 8 8.94 1.81 -17.78
CA ILE A 8 7.57 1.77 -18.28
C ILE A 8 6.81 2.74 -17.37
N THR A 9 6.67 3.98 -17.82
CA THR A 9 5.81 4.94 -17.14
C THR A 9 4.38 4.42 -17.27
N MET A 10 3.79 3.98 -16.17
CA MET A 10 2.39 3.58 -16.14
C MET A 10 1.53 4.83 -16.31
N THR A 11 0.48 4.74 -17.11
CA THR A 11 -0.51 5.81 -17.21
C THR A 11 -1.43 5.81 -15.99
N LYS A 12 -2.02 6.96 -15.68
CA LYS A 12 -3.03 7.06 -14.60
C LYS A 12 -4.23 6.13 -14.85
N GLU A 13 -4.62 5.93 -16.10
CA GLU A 13 -5.72 5.03 -16.47
C GLU A 13 -5.37 3.57 -16.21
N GLU A 14 -4.19 3.11 -16.63
CA GLU A 14 -3.71 1.74 -16.34
C GLU A 14 -3.65 1.49 -14.82
N TYR A 15 -3.13 2.45 -14.06
CA TYR A 15 -3.07 2.34 -12.60
C TYR A 15 -4.47 2.26 -11.97
N LEU A 16 -5.39 3.12 -12.40
CA LEU A 16 -6.78 3.08 -11.92
C LEU A 16 -7.47 1.78 -12.28
N ASN A 17 -7.20 1.20 -13.45
CA ASN A 17 -7.74 -0.10 -13.83
C ASN A 17 -7.25 -1.22 -12.90
N LEU A 18 -5.97 -1.20 -12.49
CA LEU A 18 -5.44 -2.16 -11.50
C LEU A 18 -6.11 -2.01 -10.15
N VAL A 19 -6.30 -0.77 -9.68
CA VAL A 19 -6.99 -0.52 -8.40
C VAL A 19 -8.45 -0.92 -8.46
N ASN A 20 -9.16 -0.56 -9.54
CA ASN A 20 -10.57 -0.93 -9.73
C ASN A 20 -10.76 -2.45 -9.86
N ALA A 21 -9.74 -3.21 -10.24
CA ALA A 21 -9.81 -4.67 -10.30
C ALA A 21 -9.96 -5.35 -8.93
N LEU A 22 -9.76 -4.60 -7.83
CA LEU A 22 -10.07 -5.02 -6.46
C LEU A 22 -11.57 -5.01 -6.18
N GLU A 23 -12.36 -4.15 -6.84
CA GLU A 23 -13.78 -4.01 -6.55
C GLU A 23 -14.54 -5.30 -6.89
N GLY A 24 -15.37 -5.76 -5.95
CA GLY A 24 -16.09 -7.03 -6.05
C GLY A 24 -15.28 -8.27 -5.67
N GLU A 25 -13.97 -8.14 -5.43
CA GLU A 25 -13.16 -9.23 -4.90
C GLU A 25 -13.44 -9.41 -3.39
N LYS A 26 -13.45 -10.68 -2.95
CA LYS A 26 -13.59 -11.02 -1.53
C LYS A 26 -12.22 -11.35 -0.94
N LEU A 27 -11.89 -10.71 0.17
CA LEU A 27 -10.62 -10.92 0.87
C LEU A 27 -10.62 -12.26 1.61
N ILE A 28 -9.60 -13.08 1.40
CA ILE A 28 -9.46 -14.41 2.04
C ILE A 28 -8.30 -14.46 3.02
N SER A 29 -7.18 -13.83 2.69
CA SER A 29 -6.01 -13.79 3.58
C SER A 29 -5.12 -12.60 3.28
N VAL A 30 -4.32 -12.23 4.28
CA VAL A 30 -3.41 -11.08 4.24
C VAL A 30 -2.03 -11.48 4.73
N GLU A 31 -1.00 -11.08 3.99
CA GLU A 31 0.40 -11.30 4.37
C GLU A 31 1.17 -9.98 4.35
N TYR A 32 1.88 -9.70 5.42
CA TYR A 32 2.84 -8.59 5.48
C TYR A 32 4.24 -9.04 5.11
N PHE A 33 5.00 -8.12 4.56
CA PHE A 33 6.37 -8.29 4.09
C PHE A 33 7.27 -7.31 4.81
N GLU A 34 8.21 -7.86 5.59
CA GLU A 34 9.17 -7.11 6.39
C GLU A 34 10.61 -7.49 6.02
N ILE A 35 11.56 -6.66 6.43
CA ILE A 35 12.96 -7.06 6.49
C ILE A 35 13.12 -8.13 7.58
N ASN A 36 13.91 -9.16 7.29
CA ASN A 36 14.27 -10.17 8.28
C ASN A 36 15.45 -9.69 9.13
N TYR A 37 15.20 -8.82 10.12
CA TYR A 37 16.23 -8.35 11.03
C TYR A 37 16.75 -9.47 11.94
N GLU A 38 18.07 -9.55 12.12
CA GLU A 38 18.66 -10.46 13.10
C GLU A 38 18.30 -10.01 14.53
N GLY A 39 17.63 -10.88 15.28
CA GLY A 39 17.34 -10.67 16.71
C GLY A 39 16.22 -9.65 17.01
N TYR A 40 15.55 -9.12 15.99
CA TYR A 40 14.39 -8.24 16.13
C TYR A 40 13.27 -8.68 15.18
N GLN A 41 12.04 -8.68 15.69
CA GLN A 41 10.86 -8.98 14.90
C GLN A 41 9.77 -7.99 15.30
N THR A 42 9.28 -7.23 14.33
CA THR A 42 8.06 -6.45 14.51
C THR A 42 6.91 -7.41 14.80
N GLU A 43 6.17 -7.14 15.87
CA GLU A 43 4.96 -7.87 16.24
C GLU A 43 3.72 -7.05 15.86
N PHE A 44 2.95 -7.54 14.90
CA PHE A 44 1.65 -6.99 14.53
C PHE A 44 0.56 -7.58 15.43
N ALA A 45 0.66 -7.31 16.74
CA ALA A 45 -0.18 -7.92 17.77
C ALA A 45 -1.58 -7.26 17.90
N GLY A 46 -1.89 -6.25 17.09
CA GLY A 46 -3.24 -5.69 16.98
C GLY A 46 -3.70 -4.89 18.20
N ASN A 47 -3.39 -3.59 18.21
CA ASN A 47 -4.12 -2.52 18.93
C ASN A 47 -3.58 -1.13 18.54
N SER A 48 -3.00 -1.00 17.34
CA SER A 48 -2.43 0.22 16.83
C SER A 48 -3.39 0.85 15.82
N SER A 49 -3.36 2.17 15.74
CA SER A 49 -4.08 2.94 14.72
C SER A 49 -3.64 2.62 13.29
N TYR A 50 -2.46 1.99 13.14
CA TYR A 50 -1.85 1.57 11.89
C TYR A 50 -0.79 0.48 12.11
N ASP A 51 -0.45 -0.24 11.04
CA ASP A 51 0.73 -1.09 10.95
C ASP A 51 1.74 -0.43 10.00
N CYS A 52 3.04 -0.45 10.34
CA CYS A 52 4.11 0.10 9.50
C CYS A 52 4.99 -1.05 9.02
N LEU A 53 5.19 -1.13 7.70
CA LEU A 53 5.84 -2.24 7.02
C LEU A 53 7.07 -1.76 6.26
N ASP A 54 8.17 -2.51 6.30
CA ASP A 54 9.37 -2.22 5.52
C ASP A 54 9.12 -2.37 4.01
N TYR A 55 8.37 -3.40 3.60
CA TYR A 55 8.08 -3.63 2.19
C TYR A 55 6.62 -3.39 1.85
N GLY A 56 5.70 -4.18 2.38
CA GLY A 56 4.34 -4.14 1.84
C GLY A 56 3.41 -5.26 2.28
N VAL A 57 2.28 -5.35 1.58
CA VAL A 57 1.19 -6.27 1.90
C VAL A 57 0.69 -7.00 0.66
N ASN A 58 0.46 -8.31 0.78
CA ASN A 58 -0.34 -9.08 -0.17
C ASN A 58 -1.78 -9.19 0.35
N LEU A 59 -2.75 -8.89 -0.52
CA LEU A 59 -4.15 -9.25 -0.33
C LEU A 59 -4.49 -10.43 -1.25
N LYS A 60 -4.85 -11.57 -0.68
CA LYS A 60 -5.26 -12.76 -1.44
C LYS A 60 -6.78 -12.83 -1.51
N MET A 61 -7.29 -12.93 -2.73
CA MET A 61 -8.72 -12.84 -3.00
C MET A 61 -9.34 -14.21 -3.27
N GLN A 62 -10.67 -14.31 -3.09
CA GLN A 62 -11.43 -15.54 -3.33
C GLN A 62 -11.33 -16.03 -4.79
N SER A 63 -11.16 -15.11 -5.75
CA SER A 63 -10.94 -15.46 -7.16
C SER A 63 -9.61 -16.19 -7.41
N GLY A 64 -8.72 -16.23 -6.43
CA GLY A 64 -7.34 -16.72 -6.58
C GLY A 64 -6.35 -15.63 -7.01
N LYS A 65 -6.81 -14.40 -7.28
CA LYS A 65 -5.92 -13.25 -7.53
C LYS A 65 -5.17 -12.86 -6.24
N VAL A 66 -3.97 -12.34 -6.42
CA VAL A 66 -3.18 -11.72 -5.37
C VAL A 66 -2.84 -10.30 -5.80
N PHE A 67 -3.13 -9.34 -4.93
CA PHE A 67 -2.75 -7.94 -5.12
C PHE A 67 -1.67 -7.59 -4.11
N GLY A 68 -0.44 -7.40 -4.60
CA GLY A 68 0.70 -6.94 -3.82
C GLY A 68 0.79 -5.41 -3.83
N PHE A 69 0.97 -4.80 -2.66
CA PHE A 69 1.15 -3.36 -2.49
C PHE A 69 2.51 -3.09 -1.87
N ILE A 70 3.31 -2.28 -2.53
CA ILE A 70 4.68 -1.92 -2.15
C ILE A 70 4.93 -0.48 -2.59
N TRP A 71 5.92 0.21 -2.03
CA TRP A 71 6.36 1.47 -2.63
C TRP A 71 6.97 1.21 -4.02
N GLY A 72 6.87 2.15 -4.95
CA GLY A 72 7.52 2.03 -6.25
C GLY A 72 7.62 3.32 -7.03
N SER A 73 7.85 3.22 -8.34
CA SER A 73 8.40 4.33 -9.13
C SER A 73 7.74 4.55 -10.49
N GLU A 74 6.50 4.13 -10.67
CA GLU A 74 5.77 4.19 -11.95
C GLU A 74 5.49 5.63 -12.41
N PHE A 75 5.32 6.56 -11.45
CA PHE A 75 5.04 7.98 -11.70
C PHE A 75 6.18 8.89 -11.22
N THR A 76 6.52 8.76 -9.94
CA THR A 76 7.73 9.29 -9.29
C THR A 76 8.13 8.29 -8.20
N GLN A 77 9.32 8.40 -7.64
CA GLN A 77 9.76 7.49 -6.58
C GLN A 77 8.83 7.54 -5.36
N TYR A 78 8.59 6.36 -4.80
CA TYR A 78 7.90 6.09 -3.55
C TYR A 78 6.40 6.43 -3.52
N GLY A 79 5.71 6.26 -4.65
CA GLY A 79 4.24 6.10 -4.62
C GLY A 79 3.85 4.68 -4.23
N VAL A 80 2.58 4.45 -3.89
CA VAL A 80 2.05 3.09 -3.72
C VAL A 80 1.97 2.41 -5.09
N SER A 81 2.75 1.36 -5.29
CA SER A 81 2.59 0.42 -6.39
C SER A 81 1.54 -0.63 -6.06
N ILE A 82 0.87 -1.13 -7.09
CA ILE A 82 -0.03 -2.28 -7.02
C ILE A 82 0.39 -3.29 -8.08
N LEU A 83 0.49 -4.55 -7.68
CA LEU A 83 0.92 -5.68 -8.51
C LEU A 83 -0.15 -6.76 -8.51
N GLU A 84 -0.54 -7.28 -9.68
CA GLU A 84 -1.40 -8.47 -9.78
C GLU A 84 -0.59 -9.78 -9.64
N LYS A 85 0.32 -9.80 -8.67
CA LYS A 85 1.18 -10.94 -8.34
C LYS A 85 1.67 -10.81 -6.89
N PRO A 86 2.07 -11.93 -6.25
CA PRO A 86 2.60 -11.89 -4.90
C PRO A 86 3.92 -11.11 -4.79
N LEU A 87 4.11 -10.34 -3.71
CA LEU A 87 5.33 -9.57 -3.46
C LEU A 87 6.62 -10.41 -3.39
N GLN A 88 6.52 -11.71 -3.10
CA GLN A 88 7.65 -12.65 -3.12
C GLN A 88 8.43 -12.64 -4.45
N SER A 89 7.79 -12.24 -5.55
CA SER A 89 8.47 -12.15 -6.85
C SER A 89 9.35 -10.90 -6.99
N GLU A 90 9.14 -9.88 -6.14
CA GLU A 90 9.82 -8.58 -6.22
C GLU A 90 10.82 -8.36 -5.09
N VAL A 91 10.57 -8.92 -3.90
CA VAL A 91 11.44 -8.73 -2.73
C VAL A 91 12.22 -10.01 -2.40
N ALA A 92 13.55 -9.90 -2.38
CA ALA A 92 14.44 -10.96 -1.92
C ALA A 92 14.71 -10.83 -0.42
N GLU A 93 14.99 -11.94 0.26
CA GLU A 93 15.42 -11.96 1.68
C GLU A 93 14.42 -11.28 2.64
N CYS A 94 13.12 -11.41 2.37
CA CYS A 94 12.05 -10.88 3.21
C CYS A 94 11.54 -11.90 4.25
N ARG A 95 10.89 -11.37 5.29
CA ARG A 95 10.06 -12.14 6.22
C ARG A 95 8.60 -11.94 5.84
N GLU A 96 7.91 -13.05 5.63
CA GLU A 96 6.47 -13.09 5.38
C GLU A 96 5.73 -13.38 6.68
N ILE A 97 4.68 -12.61 6.96
CA ILE A 97 3.90 -12.70 8.20
C ILE A 97 2.43 -12.78 7.84
N ASP A 98 1.80 -13.93 8.12
CA ASP A 98 0.34 -14.08 8.00
C ASP A 98 -0.35 -13.28 9.12
N VAL A 99 -1.05 -12.22 8.73
CA VAL A 99 -1.81 -11.35 9.64
C VAL A 99 -3.31 -11.49 9.45
N THR A 100 -3.76 -12.51 8.72
CA THR A 100 -5.18 -12.79 8.41
C THR A 100 -6.05 -12.83 9.66
N ARG A 101 -5.50 -13.35 10.77
CA ARG A 101 -6.22 -13.49 12.06
C ARG A 101 -5.91 -12.38 13.05
N SER A 102 -5.17 -11.33 12.67
CA SER A 102 -4.93 -10.18 13.56
C SER A 102 -6.24 -9.43 13.82
N SER A 103 -6.32 -8.69 14.93
CA SER A 103 -7.55 -7.97 15.30
C SER A 103 -8.00 -6.95 14.25
N ASN A 104 -7.07 -6.40 13.47
CA ASN A 104 -7.34 -5.39 12.46
C ASN A 104 -7.96 -6.03 11.19
N TRP A 105 -7.48 -7.21 10.79
CA TRP A 105 -7.89 -7.88 9.55
C TRP A 105 -9.02 -8.90 9.73
N CYS A 106 -9.10 -9.57 10.87
CA CYS A 106 -9.97 -10.75 11.02
C CYS A 106 -11.45 -10.47 10.74
N GLN A 107 -11.91 -9.25 11.00
CA GLN A 107 -13.27 -8.78 10.74
C GLN A 107 -13.55 -8.44 9.26
N LEU A 108 -12.51 -8.32 8.44
CA LEU A 108 -12.59 -8.02 7.00
C LEU A 108 -12.40 -9.27 6.14
N ILE A 109 -11.98 -10.39 6.73
CA ILE A 109 -11.89 -11.68 6.04
C ILE A 109 -13.30 -12.14 5.65
N ASP A 110 -13.41 -12.72 4.46
CA ASP A 110 -14.65 -13.08 3.78
C ASP A 110 -15.57 -11.90 3.42
N ASP A 111 -15.11 -10.66 3.60
CA ASP A 111 -15.81 -9.46 3.16
C ASP A 111 -15.37 -9.03 1.76
N GLU A 112 -16.27 -8.37 1.04
CA GLU A 112 -16.07 -7.93 -0.33
C GLU A 112 -15.63 -6.47 -0.37
N VAL A 113 -14.62 -6.17 -1.18
CA VAL A 113 -14.23 -4.78 -1.48
C VAL A 113 -15.36 -4.14 -2.28
N LYS A 114 -16.00 -3.14 -1.67
CA LYS A 114 -17.09 -2.38 -2.27
C LYS A 114 -16.56 -1.27 -3.18
N THR A 115 -15.54 -0.55 -2.74
CA THR A 115 -14.87 0.50 -3.52
C THR A 115 -13.37 0.47 -3.30
N ALA A 116 -12.61 0.85 -4.33
CA ALA A 116 -11.17 1.03 -4.27
C ALA A 116 -10.79 2.39 -4.89
N GLU A 117 -10.29 3.31 -4.07
CA GLU A 117 -10.04 4.70 -4.48
C GLU A 117 -8.56 5.07 -4.32
N VAL A 118 -8.05 5.89 -5.23
CA VAL A 118 -6.65 6.36 -5.20
C VAL A 118 -6.61 7.80 -4.72
N VAL A 119 -5.87 8.03 -3.63
CA VAL A 119 -5.49 9.37 -3.16
C VAL A 119 -4.22 9.78 -3.88
N TRP A 120 -4.36 10.72 -4.81
CA TRP A 120 -3.25 11.29 -5.55
C TRP A 120 -2.66 12.47 -4.80
N HIS A 121 -1.35 12.45 -4.56
CA HIS A 121 -0.59 13.62 -4.14
C HIS A 121 0.26 14.11 -5.31
N TRP A 122 0.83 15.30 -5.19
CA TRP A 122 1.77 15.84 -6.16
C TRP A 122 3.08 16.32 -5.53
N VAL A 123 4.14 16.26 -6.32
CA VAL A 123 5.38 17.00 -6.10
C VAL A 123 5.63 17.96 -7.25
N LYS A 124 6.45 18.97 -6.99
CA LYS A 124 6.89 19.91 -8.01
C LYS A 124 8.38 20.18 -7.81
N GLU A 125 9.18 19.91 -8.83
CA GLU A 125 10.59 20.33 -8.84
C GLU A 125 10.70 21.85 -8.67
N VAL A 126 11.79 22.29 -8.03
CA VAL A 126 12.08 23.71 -7.86
C VAL A 126 12.26 24.38 -9.23
N GLY A 127 11.44 25.41 -9.51
CA GLY A 127 11.49 26.19 -10.75
C GLY A 127 10.13 26.77 -11.14
N LEU A 128 10.13 28.00 -11.68
CA LEU A 128 8.91 28.75 -11.97
C LEU A 128 7.94 27.99 -12.90
N PHE A 129 8.49 27.30 -13.91
CA PHE A 129 7.74 26.65 -14.99
C PHE A 129 7.65 25.13 -14.87
N LYS A 130 8.11 24.55 -13.77
CA LYS A 130 8.06 23.10 -13.58
C LYS A 130 6.61 22.65 -13.32
N LYS A 131 6.21 21.57 -13.96
CA LYS A 131 4.87 20.98 -13.79
C LYS A 131 4.81 20.17 -12.49
N LYS A 132 3.60 20.03 -11.96
CA LYS A 132 3.33 19.07 -10.90
C LYS A 132 3.41 17.66 -11.48
N THR A 133 4.06 16.75 -10.78
CA THR A 133 4.02 15.31 -11.03
C THR A 133 3.15 14.68 -9.94
N TYR A 134 2.08 14.00 -10.34
CA TYR A 134 1.19 13.32 -9.42
C TYR A 134 1.62 11.88 -9.22
N TYR A 135 1.43 11.36 -8.02
CA TYR A 135 1.70 9.97 -7.65
C TYR A 135 0.62 9.45 -6.69
N PRO A 136 0.39 8.13 -6.67
CA PRO A 136 -0.53 7.52 -5.72
C PRO A 136 0.09 7.53 -4.33
N GLN A 137 -0.37 8.42 -3.45
CA GLN A 137 0.07 8.44 -2.05
C GLN A 137 -0.58 7.32 -1.25
N SER A 138 -1.86 7.06 -1.51
CA SER A 138 -2.63 6.04 -0.81
C SER A 138 -3.66 5.37 -1.70
N ILE A 139 -4.02 4.14 -1.35
CA ILE A 139 -5.19 3.43 -1.86
C ILE A 139 -6.14 3.19 -0.68
N VAL A 140 -7.40 3.56 -0.85
CA VAL A 140 -8.47 3.40 0.14
C VAL A 140 -9.39 2.29 -0.33
N LEU A 141 -9.49 1.23 0.46
CA LEU A 141 -10.42 0.12 0.26
C LEU A 141 -11.56 0.25 1.26
N THR A 142 -12.79 0.33 0.76
CA THR A 142 -13.99 0.23 1.61
C THR A 142 -14.66 -1.11 1.36
N PHE A 143 -14.95 -1.84 2.42
CA PHE A 143 -15.59 -3.15 2.36
C PHE A 143 -17.10 -3.07 2.53
N LYS A 144 -17.84 -4.11 2.14
CA LYS A 144 -19.31 -4.13 2.23
C LYS A 144 -19.83 -4.04 3.66
N SER A 145 -19.12 -4.58 4.65
CA SER A 145 -19.47 -4.40 6.08
C SER A 145 -19.34 -2.95 6.56
N GLY A 146 -18.68 -2.09 5.79
CA GLY A 146 -18.31 -0.72 6.18
C GLY A 146 -16.90 -0.60 6.75
N GLY A 147 -16.16 -1.70 6.86
CA GLY A 147 -14.73 -1.68 7.20
C GLY A 147 -13.91 -0.91 6.16
N VAL A 148 -12.81 -0.31 6.60
CA VAL A 148 -11.92 0.48 5.74
C VAL A 148 -10.46 0.09 5.97
N VAL A 149 -9.70 0.03 4.87
CA VAL A 149 -8.26 -0.15 4.87
C VAL A 149 -7.65 0.94 3.99
N ILE A 150 -6.63 1.63 4.50
CA ILE A 150 -5.88 2.63 3.73
C ILE A 150 -4.43 2.18 3.69
N ILE A 151 -3.92 1.92 2.49
CA ILE A 151 -2.54 1.52 2.25
C ILE A 151 -1.80 2.74 1.71
N SER A 152 -0.76 3.20 2.39
CA SER A 152 -0.06 4.44 2.06
C SER A 152 1.45 4.25 2.00
N ALA A 153 2.12 4.92 1.05
CA ALA A 153 3.58 5.00 0.99
C ALA A 153 4.05 6.15 1.88
N LEU A 154 4.29 5.85 3.16
CA LEU A 154 4.45 6.83 4.23
C LEU A 154 5.44 6.28 5.25
N GLU A 155 6.29 7.14 5.80
CA GLU A 155 7.07 6.83 6.99
C GLU A 155 6.54 7.66 8.17
N ILE A 156 6.42 7.01 9.33
CA ILE A 156 5.96 7.63 10.57
C ILE A 156 7.06 7.48 11.62
N SER A 157 7.43 8.59 12.23
CA SER A 157 8.31 8.66 13.40
C SER A 157 7.58 9.28 14.59
N ASP A 158 8.20 9.28 15.76
CA ASP A 158 7.61 9.78 17.01
C ASP A 158 7.02 11.20 16.93
N ASN A 159 7.55 12.07 16.06
CA ASN A 159 7.16 13.48 15.98
C ASN A 159 6.87 13.98 14.56
N SER A 160 6.94 13.12 13.54
CA SER A 160 6.67 13.53 12.15
C SER A 160 6.25 12.36 11.28
N HIS A 161 5.75 12.69 10.09
CA HIS A 161 5.45 11.74 9.04
C HIS A 161 5.80 12.38 7.69
N TRP A 162 6.18 11.56 6.72
CA TRP A 162 6.47 12.00 5.37
C TRP A 162 5.98 10.99 4.35
N GLY A 163 5.31 11.50 3.30
CA GLY A 163 5.00 10.72 2.11
C GLY A 163 6.23 10.53 1.23
N MET A 164 6.06 9.81 0.12
CA MET A 164 7.19 9.39 -0.72
C MET A 164 8.28 8.67 0.07
N ALA A 165 7.87 7.70 0.87
CA ALA A 165 8.77 6.90 1.69
C ALA A 165 8.88 5.44 1.20
N ASP A 166 9.95 4.78 1.61
CA ASP A 166 10.23 3.36 1.42
C ASP A 166 9.59 2.47 2.51
N ASN A 167 8.47 2.92 3.08
CA ASN A 167 7.62 2.14 3.97
C ASN A 167 6.18 2.11 3.45
N ILE A 168 5.48 1.03 3.74
CA ILE A 168 4.03 0.94 3.59
C ILE A 168 3.38 1.01 4.96
N VAL A 169 2.47 1.97 5.14
CA VAL A 169 1.64 2.07 6.34
C VAL A 169 0.22 1.66 6.01
N VAL A 170 -0.34 0.75 6.81
CA VAL A 170 -1.72 0.28 6.68
C VAL A 170 -2.55 0.84 7.83
N PHE A 171 -3.53 1.66 7.52
CA PHE A 171 -4.51 2.19 8.47
C PHE A 171 -5.83 1.44 8.37
N PHE A 172 -6.56 1.35 9.48
CA PHE A 172 -7.86 0.67 9.57
C PHE A 172 -9.04 1.62 9.87
N ASN A 173 -8.79 2.93 9.81
CA ASN A 173 -9.80 3.96 9.93
C ASN A 173 -9.34 5.29 9.32
N HIS A 174 -10.29 6.09 8.83
CA HIS A 174 -10.01 7.39 8.23
C HIS A 174 -9.37 8.39 9.19
N ALA A 175 -9.77 8.42 10.47
CA ALA A 175 -9.29 9.41 11.42
C ALA A 175 -7.77 9.30 11.63
N SER A 176 -7.28 8.06 11.73
CA SER A 176 -5.85 7.77 11.86
C SER A 176 -5.11 8.15 10.58
N ALA A 177 -5.57 7.66 9.43
CA ALA A 177 -4.95 7.99 8.14
C ALA A 177 -4.88 9.51 7.89
N GLN A 178 -5.93 10.24 8.25
CA GLN A 178 -5.99 11.70 8.11
C GLN A 178 -5.02 12.41 9.06
N SER A 179 -4.88 11.94 10.30
CA SER A 179 -3.94 12.53 11.28
C SER A 179 -2.47 12.44 10.84
N TYR A 180 -2.14 11.47 10.00
CA TYR A 180 -0.81 11.27 9.40
C TYR A 180 -0.73 11.72 7.93
N GLY A 181 -1.70 12.49 7.45
CA GLY A 181 -1.69 13.08 6.12
C GLY A 181 -1.82 12.10 4.94
N ALA A 182 -2.08 10.82 5.19
CA ALA A 182 -2.22 9.79 4.16
C ALA A 182 -3.43 10.04 3.22
N LEU A 183 -4.38 10.87 3.64
CA LEU A 183 -5.57 11.24 2.86
C LEU A 183 -5.52 12.66 2.29
N ASN A 184 -4.37 13.34 2.37
CA ASN A 184 -4.21 14.68 1.81
C ASN A 184 -3.89 14.57 0.32
N ALA A 185 -4.61 15.34 -0.51
CA ALA A 185 -4.43 15.41 -1.98
C ALA A 185 -3.87 16.78 -2.43
#